data_AF-A0A1D9MIX3-F1
#
_entry.id   AF-A0A1D9MIX3-F1
#
_cell.length_a   1.000
_cell.length_b   1.000
_cell.length_c   1.000
_cell.angle_alpha   90.00
_cell.angle_beta   90.00
_cell.angle_gamma   90.00
#
_symmetry.space_group_name_H-M   'P 1'
#
loop_
_entity.id
_entity.type
_entity.pdbx_description
1 polymer ?
#
loop_
_entity_poly.entity_id
_entity_poly.type
_entity_poly.pdbx_seq_one_letter_code
_entity_poly.pdbx_strand_id
1 'polypeptide(L)'
;MDESLKGDALLQKTYTADFLTKTIKPNNGQIAQYYVHANHEAIIAPDVWELVQAKLAYHAKDATSYKHPFCGRVICGQCGSAYGCKVWHSGTKYQKHIWRCCAKYEKNTRCKTAHVSEEDIQGAFTQAVTSRYATTKGVQSSLDLIEKKLLAIDELKTRRQKSQVNLEQVQSRLSQLITLATHHAISAGEYDQQYYQLESERAEQEQRYQELSAEIAWAKEKIAAAKTSPTT
;
A
#
# COMPACT_ATOMS: atom_id res chain seq x y z
N MET A 1 -20.78 14.43 0.74
CA MET A 1 -21.07 13.84 -0.58
C MET A 1 -22.57 13.74 -0.75
N ASP A 2 -23.06 13.53 -1.98
CA ASP A 2 -24.49 13.36 -2.24
C ASP A 2 -24.96 11.95 -1.87
N GLU A 3 -26.18 11.85 -1.35
CA GLU A 3 -26.79 10.60 -0.85
C GLU A 3 -27.28 9.71 -1.99
N SER A 4 -27.47 10.28 -3.19
CA SER A 4 -27.84 9.56 -4.41
C SER A 4 -26.89 8.42 -4.74
N LEU A 5 -25.60 8.56 -4.41
CA LEU A 5 -24.59 7.54 -4.68
C LEU A 5 -24.86 6.20 -3.98
N LYS A 6 -25.53 6.21 -2.82
CA LYS A 6 -25.93 4.98 -2.10
C LYS A 6 -27.39 4.56 -2.38
N GLY A 7 -28.04 5.18 -3.36
CA GLY A 7 -29.43 4.91 -3.72
C GLY A 7 -30.47 5.72 -2.94
N ASP A 8 -30.06 6.55 -1.98
CA ASP A 8 -30.96 7.37 -1.16
C ASP A 8 -31.24 8.73 -1.80
N ALA A 9 -32.39 9.33 -1.50
CA ALA A 9 -32.77 10.64 -2.02
C ALA A 9 -33.28 11.55 -0.91
N LEU A 10 -32.72 12.77 -0.82
CA LEU A 10 -33.26 13.83 0.02
C LEU A 10 -34.06 14.79 -0.87
N LEU A 11 -35.38 14.80 -0.67
CA LEU A 11 -36.33 15.63 -1.41
C LEU A 11 -36.43 17.02 -0.76
N GLN A 12 -36.78 18.04 -1.57
CA GLN A 12 -36.93 19.43 -1.13
C GLN A 12 -35.64 20.04 -0.50
N LYS A 13 -34.48 19.77 -1.10
CA LYS A 13 -33.20 20.45 -0.76
C LYS A 13 -33.26 21.97 -0.95
N THR A 14 -34.15 22.45 -1.82
CA THR A 14 -34.38 23.88 -2.10
C THR A 14 -35.89 24.19 -2.11
N TYR A 15 -36.23 25.46 -1.90
CA TYR A 15 -37.61 25.95 -1.99
C TYR A 15 -37.66 27.33 -2.66
N THR A 16 -38.83 27.68 -3.20
CA THR A 16 -39.08 29.01 -3.76
C THR A 16 -39.47 29.96 -2.63
N ALA A 17 -38.59 30.93 -2.34
CA ALA A 17 -38.78 31.88 -1.24
C ALA A 17 -39.75 33.02 -1.60
N ASP A 18 -39.87 33.34 -2.88
CA ASP A 18 -40.77 34.37 -3.40
C ASP A 18 -41.36 33.92 -4.74
N PHE A 19 -42.68 33.93 -4.81
CA PHE A 19 -43.47 33.44 -5.94
C PHE A 19 -43.46 34.41 -7.13
N LEU A 20 -43.29 35.72 -6.92
CA LEU A 20 -43.19 36.69 -8.01
C LEU A 20 -41.81 36.65 -8.66
N THR A 21 -40.75 36.64 -7.85
CA THR A 21 -39.37 36.67 -8.36
C THR A 21 -38.80 35.29 -8.69
N LYS A 22 -39.53 34.21 -8.35
CA LYS A 22 -39.10 32.80 -8.50
C LYS A 22 -37.73 32.52 -7.87
N THR A 23 -37.40 33.25 -6.80
CA THR A 23 -36.09 33.12 -6.15
C THR A 23 -36.00 31.80 -5.40
N ILE A 24 -35.07 30.92 -5.80
CA ILE A 24 -34.84 29.60 -5.19
C ILE A 24 -33.77 29.74 -4.10
N LYS A 25 -34.04 29.26 -2.89
CA LYS A 25 -33.10 29.24 -1.76
C LYS A 25 -32.91 27.81 -1.23
N PRO A 26 -31.74 27.50 -0.63
CA PRO A 26 -31.55 26.24 0.08
C PRO A 26 -32.51 26.15 1.27
N ASN A 27 -33.08 24.96 1.47
CA ASN A 27 -33.97 24.68 2.58
C ASN A 27 -33.14 24.22 3.79
N ASN A 28 -33.08 25.05 4.82
CA ASN A 28 -32.40 24.77 6.10
C ASN A 28 -33.41 24.51 7.22
N GLY A 29 -34.64 24.08 6.87
CA GLY A 29 -35.74 23.82 7.80
C GLY A 29 -36.94 24.74 7.67
N GLN A 30 -37.01 25.58 6.62
CA GLN A 30 -38.20 26.42 6.36
C GLN A 30 -39.40 25.60 5.88
N ILE A 31 -39.16 24.50 5.18
CA ILE A 31 -40.18 23.54 4.74
C ILE A 31 -39.71 22.15 5.14
N ALA A 32 -40.65 21.22 5.37
CA ALA A 32 -40.33 19.81 5.62
C ALA A 32 -39.40 19.26 4.52
N GLN A 33 -38.39 18.48 4.94
CA GLN A 33 -37.52 17.74 4.05
C GLN A 33 -37.77 16.25 4.26
N TYR A 34 -37.84 15.49 3.17
CA TYR A 34 -38.13 14.06 3.22
C TYR A 34 -36.91 13.28 2.75
N TYR A 35 -36.40 12.42 3.62
CA TYR A 35 -35.32 11.49 3.28
C TYR A 35 -35.94 10.15 2.89
N VAL A 36 -35.67 9.70 1.66
CA VAL A 36 -36.19 8.46 1.10
C VAL A 36 -35.04 7.49 0.95
N HIS A 37 -35.17 6.32 1.60
CA HIS A 37 -34.22 5.23 1.47
C HIS A 37 -34.49 4.42 0.20
N ALA A 38 -33.43 3.97 -0.48
CA ALA A 38 -33.51 3.07 -1.64
C ALA A 38 -34.46 3.56 -2.75
N ASN A 39 -34.35 4.84 -3.12
CA ASN A 39 -35.12 5.43 -4.21
C ASN A 39 -34.73 4.86 -5.59
N HIS A 40 -33.45 4.51 -5.77
CA HIS A 40 -32.94 3.87 -6.98
C HIS A 40 -31.81 2.91 -6.64
N GLU A 41 -31.46 2.05 -7.59
CA GLU A 41 -30.33 1.14 -7.45
C GLU A 41 -29.05 1.92 -7.13
N ALA A 42 -28.38 1.50 -6.06
CA ALA A 42 -27.20 2.18 -5.56
C ALA A 42 -26.05 2.04 -6.56
N ILE A 43 -25.47 3.17 -6.97
CA ILE A 43 -24.27 3.20 -7.83
C ILE A 43 -23.07 2.65 -7.04
N ILE A 44 -23.01 2.95 -5.73
CA ILE A 44 -22.00 2.48 -4.79
C ILE A 44 -22.70 1.69 -3.70
N ALA A 45 -22.18 0.50 -3.38
CA ALA A 45 -22.69 -0.31 -2.28
C ALA A 45 -22.74 0.50 -0.96
N PRO A 46 -23.83 0.40 -0.17
CA PRO A 46 -24.00 1.19 1.06
C PRO A 46 -22.82 1.09 2.02
N ASP A 47 -22.28 -0.12 2.25
CA ASP A 47 -21.14 -0.35 3.15
C ASP A 47 -19.89 0.42 2.71
N VAL A 48 -19.64 0.48 1.40
CA VAL A 48 -18.50 1.22 0.83
C VAL A 48 -18.72 2.72 0.96
N TRP A 49 -19.95 3.19 0.74
CA TRP A 49 -20.30 4.60 0.92
C TRP A 49 -20.09 5.06 2.37
N GLU A 50 -20.52 4.26 3.34
CA GLU A 50 -20.35 4.56 4.76
C GLU A 50 -18.87 4.62 5.15
N LEU A 51 -18.08 3.64 4.69
CA LEU A 51 -16.64 3.62 4.90
C LEU A 51 -15.96 4.87 4.31
N VAL A 52 -16.37 5.30 3.11
CA VAL A 52 -15.86 6.53 2.49
C VAL A 52 -16.26 7.76 3.30
N GLN A 53 -17.50 7.88 3.76
CA GLN A 53 -17.89 9.03 4.61
C GLN A 53 -17.10 9.05 5.92
N ALA A 54 -16.91 7.91 6.57
CA ALA A 54 -16.10 7.82 7.78
C ALA A 54 -14.66 8.27 7.53
N LYS A 55 -14.07 7.85 6.39
CA LYS A 55 -12.72 8.26 5.98
C LYS A 55 -12.64 9.76 5.66
N LEU A 56 -13.64 10.32 4.99
CA LEU A 56 -13.73 11.77 4.74
C LEU A 56 -13.86 12.57 6.04
N ALA A 57 -14.69 12.10 6.98
CA ALA A 57 -14.86 12.73 8.29
C ALA A 57 -13.57 12.67 9.12
N TYR A 58 -12.84 11.56 9.04
CA TYR A 58 -11.53 11.41 9.64
C TYR A 58 -10.54 12.44 9.07
N HIS A 59 -10.45 12.55 7.74
CA HIS A 59 -9.56 13.50 7.07
C HIS A 59 -9.99 14.96 7.22
N ALA A 60 -11.28 15.24 7.41
CA ALA A 60 -11.79 16.60 7.63
C ALA A 60 -11.29 17.21 8.94
N LYS A 61 -11.05 16.38 9.97
CA LYS A 61 -10.46 16.83 11.25
C LYS A 61 -8.96 17.14 11.11
N ASP A 62 -8.28 16.38 10.27
CA ASP A 62 -6.85 16.53 10.00
C ASP A 62 -6.62 17.33 8.70
N ALA A 63 -7.10 18.58 8.65
CA ALA A 63 -6.90 19.50 7.52
C ALA A 63 -5.44 19.90 7.24
N THR A 64 -4.47 19.16 7.80
CA THR A 64 -3.05 19.33 7.48
C THR A 64 -2.70 18.47 6.28
N SER A 65 -2.44 19.12 5.15
CA SER A 65 -1.82 18.51 3.97
C SER A 65 -0.67 17.60 4.41
N TYR A 66 -0.88 16.28 4.38
CA TYR A 66 0.08 15.26 4.83
C TYR A 66 1.26 15.12 3.85
N LYS A 67 2.02 16.20 3.62
CA LYS A 67 3.25 16.17 2.83
C LYS A 67 4.35 15.35 3.52
N HIS A 68 4.22 15.10 4.82
CA HIS A 68 5.19 14.33 5.61
C HIS A 68 4.50 13.41 6.63
N PRO A 69 5.00 12.18 6.85
CA PRO A 69 4.46 11.24 7.85
C PRO A 69 4.37 11.78 9.28
N PHE A 70 5.15 12.79 9.65
CA PHE A 70 5.14 13.35 11.02
C PHE A 70 4.26 14.60 11.16
N CYS A 71 3.72 15.14 10.06
CA CYS A 71 2.84 16.31 10.12
C CYS A 71 1.58 15.99 10.93
N GLY A 72 1.23 16.88 11.87
CA GLY A 72 0.06 16.72 12.75
C GLY A 72 0.22 15.68 13.87
N ARG A 73 1.30 14.89 13.87
CA ARG A 73 1.53 13.82 14.86
C ARG A 73 2.51 14.21 15.96
N VAL A 74 3.45 15.10 15.66
CA VAL A 74 4.43 15.59 16.65
C VAL A 74 3.84 16.78 17.38
N ILE A 75 3.54 16.63 18.66
CA ILE A 75 2.87 17.65 19.48
C ILE A 75 3.85 18.28 20.46
N CYS A 76 3.80 19.61 20.60
CA CYS A 76 4.62 20.33 21.55
C CYS A 76 4.15 20.11 22.98
N GLY A 77 5.01 19.56 23.84
CA GLY A 77 4.70 19.36 25.25
C GLY A 77 4.51 20.66 26.07
N GLN A 78 4.97 21.81 25.57
CA GLN A 78 4.82 23.09 26.28
C GLN A 78 3.49 23.80 25.97
N CYS A 79 3.05 23.82 24.72
CA CYS A 79 1.90 24.63 24.27
C CYS A 79 0.78 23.82 23.61
N GLY A 80 0.97 22.51 23.43
CA GLY A 80 -0.02 21.64 22.77
C GLY A 80 -0.14 21.81 21.26
N SER A 81 0.51 22.81 20.66
CA SER A 81 0.50 22.99 19.21
C SER A 81 1.35 21.94 18.49
N ALA A 82 0.98 21.60 17.25
CA ALA A 82 1.76 20.69 16.43
C ALA A 82 3.12 21.29 16.00
N TYR A 83 4.10 20.42 15.81
CA TYR A 83 5.34 20.74 15.11
C TYR A 83 5.13 20.68 13.59
N GLY A 84 5.69 21.65 12.89
CA GLY A 84 5.70 21.72 11.43
C GLY A 84 7.09 21.44 10.86
N CYS A 85 7.13 20.76 9.72
CA CYS A 85 8.35 20.55 8.95
C CYS A 85 8.78 21.85 8.26
N LYS A 86 10.08 22.17 8.36
CA LYS A 86 10.75 23.28 7.67
C LYS A 86 11.99 22.72 6.98
N VAL A 87 12.26 23.21 5.77
CA VAL A 87 13.47 22.86 5.03
C VAL A 87 14.52 23.93 5.30
N TRP A 88 15.69 23.53 5.78
CA TRP A 88 16.87 24.39 5.91
C TRP A 88 17.84 24.09 4.76
N HIS A 89 18.58 25.13 4.32
CA HIS A 89 19.52 25.04 3.19
C HIS A 89 18.90 24.43 1.91
N SER A 90 17.64 24.77 1.64
CA SER A 90 16.88 24.30 0.46
C SER A 90 17.66 24.53 -0.83
N GLY A 91 17.70 23.52 -1.71
CA GLY A 91 18.37 23.61 -3.01
C GLY A 91 19.90 23.48 -2.97
N THR A 92 20.46 23.03 -1.83
CA THR A 92 21.90 22.77 -1.69
C THR A 92 22.14 21.32 -1.24
N LYS A 93 23.39 20.83 -1.37
CA LYS A 93 23.79 19.49 -0.86
C LYS A 93 23.65 19.32 0.66
N TYR A 94 23.46 20.42 1.40
CA TYR A 94 23.29 20.42 2.86
C TYR A 94 21.82 20.62 3.27
N GLN A 95 20.88 20.41 2.34
CA GLN A 95 19.46 20.48 2.63
C GLN A 95 19.10 19.52 3.78
N LYS A 96 18.41 20.05 4.79
CA LYS A 96 17.96 19.28 5.96
C LYS A 96 16.51 19.61 6.31
N HIS A 97 15.79 18.60 6.79
CA HIS A 97 14.45 18.75 7.31
C HIS A 97 14.50 18.94 8.83
N ILE A 98 13.92 20.04 9.30
CA ILE A 98 13.90 20.41 10.71
C ILE A 98 12.47 20.67 11.14
N TRP A 99 12.14 20.19 12.33
CA TRP A 99 10.82 20.30 12.93
C TRP A 99 10.81 21.39 13.99
N ARG A 100 9.83 22.28 13.90
CA ARG A 100 9.66 23.40 14.85
C ARG A 100 8.20 23.56 15.23
N CYS A 101 7.94 23.84 16.50
CA CYS A 101 6.61 24.19 16.98
C CYS A 101 6.00 25.34 16.15
N CYS A 102 4.78 25.13 15.63
CA CYS A 102 4.08 26.12 14.81
C CYS A 102 3.74 27.40 15.59
N ALA A 103 3.37 27.27 16.88
CA ALA A 103 3.03 28.41 17.73
C ALA A 103 4.25 29.20 18.24
N LYS A 104 5.49 28.83 17.87
CA LYS A 104 6.71 29.47 18.37
C LYS A 104 6.74 30.99 18.15
N TYR A 105 6.17 31.46 17.05
CA TYR A 105 6.12 32.88 16.69
C TYR A 105 4.69 33.43 16.67
N GLU A 106 3.71 32.69 17.18
CA GLU A 106 2.37 33.23 17.32
C GLU A 106 2.37 34.36 18.35
N LYS A 107 1.60 35.42 18.05
CA LYS A 107 1.67 36.71 18.75
C LYS A 107 1.37 36.61 20.26
N ASN A 108 0.57 35.63 20.68
CA ASN A 108 0.11 35.50 22.07
C ASN A 108 0.86 34.45 22.92
N THR A 109 1.62 33.52 22.32
CA THR A 109 2.21 32.40 23.07
C THR A 109 3.61 32.08 22.54
N ARG A 110 4.63 32.78 23.04
CA ARG A 110 6.03 32.51 22.65
C ARG A 110 6.53 31.20 23.24
N CYS A 111 6.32 30.12 22.50
CA CYS A 111 6.82 28.80 22.86
C CYS A 111 8.37 28.76 22.83
N LYS A 112 9.00 28.30 23.91
CA LYS A 112 10.47 28.31 24.07
C LYS A 112 11.14 27.03 23.55
N THR A 113 10.36 26.05 23.10
CA THR A 113 10.87 24.74 22.73
C THR A 113 11.85 24.80 21.56
N ALA A 114 12.87 23.93 21.61
CA ALA A 114 13.88 23.81 20.58
C ALA A 114 13.30 23.25 19.27
N HIS A 115 14.09 23.37 18.21
CA HIS A 115 13.83 22.62 16.99
C HIS A 115 14.37 21.21 17.16
N VAL A 116 13.81 20.26 16.42
CA VAL A 116 14.20 18.85 16.44
C VAL A 116 14.55 18.45 15.01
N SER A 117 15.62 17.70 14.81
CA SER A 117 15.94 17.19 13.47
C SER A 117 14.94 16.09 13.07
N GLU A 118 14.79 15.84 11.78
CA GLU A 118 13.96 14.72 11.37
C GLU A 118 14.56 13.38 11.82
N GLU A 119 15.88 13.26 11.80
CA GLU A 119 16.61 12.07 12.24
C GLU A 119 16.31 11.73 13.71
N ASP A 120 16.26 12.74 14.59
CA ASP A 120 15.93 12.55 16.01
C ASP A 120 14.49 12.02 16.18
N ILE A 121 13.54 12.52 15.39
CA ILE A 121 12.13 12.08 15.43
C ILE A 121 12.02 10.64 14.94
N GLN A 122 12.70 10.29 13.85
CA GLN A 122 12.73 8.92 13.32
C GLN A 122 13.36 7.95 14.33
N GLY A 123 14.45 8.35 14.98
CA GLY A 123 15.11 7.57 16.03
C GLY A 123 14.19 7.35 17.23
N ALA A 124 13.60 8.42 17.75
CA ALA A 124 12.65 8.34 18.87
C ALA A 124 11.42 7.49 18.55
N PHE A 125 10.88 7.60 17.33
CA PHE A 125 9.76 6.78 16.86
C PHE A 125 10.16 5.30 16.82
N THR A 126 11.31 4.98 16.24
CA THR A 126 11.80 3.60 16.14
C THR A 126 12.02 2.98 17.52
N GLN A 127 12.59 3.76 18.46
CA GLN A 127 12.76 3.33 19.85
C GLN A 127 11.43 3.09 20.56
N ALA A 128 10.47 4.01 20.42
CA ALA A 128 9.14 3.88 21.03
C ALA A 128 8.39 2.65 20.48
N VAL A 129 8.45 2.45 19.16
CA VAL A 129 7.87 1.28 18.48
C VAL A 129 8.52 -0.01 18.96
N THR A 130 9.86 -0.07 18.97
CA THR A 130 10.61 -1.25 19.42
C THR A 130 10.30 -1.59 20.87
N SER A 131 10.28 -0.59 21.77
CA SER A 131 9.96 -0.77 23.18
C SER A 131 8.52 -1.29 23.40
N ARG A 132 7.55 -0.71 22.67
CA ARG A 132 6.15 -1.15 22.72
C ARG A 132 6.01 -2.60 22.27
N TYR A 133 6.69 -2.99 21.21
CA TYR A 133 6.62 -4.35 20.69
C TYR A 133 7.44 -5.37 21.50
N ALA A 134 8.56 -4.96 22.11
CA ALA A 134 9.32 -5.82 23.04
C ALA A 134 8.51 -6.17 24.30
N THR A 135 7.61 -5.29 24.72
CA THR A 135 6.76 -5.50 25.91
C THR A 135 5.49 -6.30 25.60
N THR A 136 5.07 -6.35 24.33
CA THR A 136 3.84 -7.03 23.92
C THR A 136 4.11 -8.51 23.67
N LYS A 137 3.83 -9.36 24.67
CA LYS A 137 3.94 -10.83 24.54
C LYS A 137 3.18 -11.31 23.30
N GLY A 138 3.89 -11.92 22.34
CA GLY A 138 3.33 -12.51 21.12
C GLY A 138 3.65 -11.77 19.81
N VAL A 139 4.04 -10.50 19.85
CA VAL A 139 4.41 -9.77 18.62
C VAL A 139 5.79 -10.18 18.13
N GLN A 140 6.74 -10.39 19.03
CA GLN A 140 8.10 -10.79 18.65
C GLN A 140 8.12 -12.18 17.98
N SER A 141 7.37 -13.14 18.52
CA SER A 141 7.18 -14.45 17.87
C SER A 141 6.48 -14.34 16.51
N SER A 142 5.57 -13.37 16.35
CA SER A 142 4.90 -13.13 15.07
C SER A 142 5.83 -12.48 14.05
N LEU A 143 6.70 -11.54 14.48
CA LEU A 143 7.74 -10.93 13.65
C LEU A 143 8.78 -11.95 13.21
N ASP A 144 9.27 -12.79 14.14
CA ASP A 144 10.20 -13.89 13.84
C ASP A 144 9.60 -14.87 12.82
N LEU A 145 8.30 -15.16 12.95
CA LEU A 145 7.58 -16.01 12.01
C LEU A 145 7.46 -15.36 10.62
N ILE A 146 7.20 -14.05 10.56
CA ILE A 146 7.13 -13.30 9.30
C ILE A 146 8.51 -13.27 8.64
N GLU A 147 9.57 -12.98 9.39
CA GLU A 147 10.94 -12.97 8.88
C GLU A 147 11.34 -14.34 8.32
N LYS A 148 11.10 -15.42 9.07
CA LYS A 148 11.33 -16.79 8.59
C LYS A 148 10.55 -17.12 7.31
N LYS A 149 9.29 -16.70 7.22
CA LYS A 149 8.47 -16.90 6.00
C LYS A 149 8.98 -16.08 4.81
N LEU A 150 9.46 -14.87 5.04
CA LEU A 150 10.05 -14.03 3.98
C LEU A 150 11.36 -14.64 3.45
N LEU A 151 12.24 -15.08 4.35
CA LEU A 151 13.49 -15.77 3.99
C LEU A 151 13.22 -17.05 3.20
N ALA A 152 12.23 -17.85 3.61
CA ALA A 152 11.82 -19.05 2.88
C ALA A 152 11.32 -18.74 1.46
N ILE A 153 10.57 -17.64 1.28
CA ILE A 153 10.12 -17.21 -0.05
C ILE A 153 11.28 -16.77 -0.93
N ASP A 154 12.28 -16.07 -0.38
CA ASP A 154 13.45 -15.66 -1.14
C ASP A 154 14.32 -16.85 -1.55
N GLU A 155 14.45 -17.86 -0.69
CA GLU A 155 15.09 -19.13 -1.07
C GLU A 155 14.36 -19.82 -2.24
N LEU A 156 13.02 -19.89 -2.18
CA LEU A 156 12.20 -20.44 -3.27
C LEU A 156 12.38 -19.65 -4.58
N LYS A 157 12.45 -18.31 -4.52
CA LYS A 157 12.72 -17.48 -5.71
C LYS A 157 14.09 -17.76 -6.30
N THR A 158 15.13 -17.89 -5.48
CA THR A 158 16.49 -18.22 -5.93
C THR A 158 16.51 -19.59 -6.61
N ARG A 159 15.86 -20.60 -6.03
CA ARG A 159 15.71 -21.93 -6.65
C ARG A 159 14.98 -21.88 -7.98
N ARG A 160 13.88 -21.12 -8.08
CA ARG A 160 13.13 -20.92 -9.33
C ARG A 160 14.00 -20.27 -10.40
N GLN A 161 14.76 -19.23 -10.03
CA GLN A 161 15.64 -18.54 -10.97
C GLN A 161 16.76 -19.45 -11.48
N LYS A 162 17.31 -20.31 -10.63
CA LYS A 162 18.26 -21.36 -11.06
C LYS A 162 17.61 -22.33 -12.06
N SER A 163 16.39 -22.80 -11.80
CA SER A 163 15.64 -23.68 -12.73
C SER A 163 15.40 -23.00 -14.08
N GLN A 164 15.08 -21.70 -14.07
CA GLN A 164 14.89 -20.91 -15.28
C GLN A 164 16.17 -20.81 -16.11
N VAL A 165 17.31 -20.50 -15.48
CA VAL A 165 18.61 -20.45 -16.16
C VAL A 165 18.99 -21.80 -16.76
N ASN A 166 18.75 -22.90 -16.04
CA ASN A 166 18.99 -24.24 -16.57
C ASN A 166 18.11 -24.53 -17.81
N LEU A 167 16.87 -24.08 -17.79
CA LEU A 167 15.94 -24.26 -18.91
C LEU A 167 16.41 -23.51 -20.16
N GLU A 168 16.88 -22.27 -19.99
CA GLU A 168 17.49 -21.47 -21.07
C GLU A 168 18.75 -22.17 -21.64
N GLN A 169 19.57 -22.78 -20.77
CA GLN A 169 20.75 -23.54 -21.20
C GLN A 169 20.38 -24.79 -22.01
N VAL A 170 19.37 -25.56 -21.58
CA VAL A 170 18.90 -26.74 -22.32
C VAL A 170 18.29 -26.35 -23.67
N GLN A 171 17.52 -25.25 -23.72
CA GLN A 171 17.00 -24.71 -24.98
C GLN A 171 18.12 -24.27 -25.93
N SER A 172 19.18 -23.66 -25.40
CA SER A 172 20.37 -23.30 -26.18
C SER A 172 21.10 -24.54 -26.73
N ARG A 173 21.24 -25.60 -25.93
CA ARG A 173 21.82 -26.88 -26.40
C ARG A 173 20.97 -27.53 -27.49
N LEU A 174 19.64 -27.48 -27.37
CA LEU A 174 18.72 -27.97 -28.40
C LEU A 174 18.87 -27.17 -29.71
N SER A 175 18.94 -25.84 -29.66
CA SER A 175 19.12 -25.02 -30.86
C SER A 175 20.48 -25.25 -31.52
N GLN A 176 21.53 -25.47 -30.73
CA GLN A 176 22.84 -25.87 -31.23
C GLN A 176 22.80 -27.24 -31.92
N LEU A 177 22.15 -28.24 -31.33
CA LEU A 177 22.00 -29.57 -31.94
C LEU A 177 21.29 -29.49 -33.30
N ILE A 178 20.20 -28.72 -33.39
CA ILE A 178 19.46 -28.49 -34.64
C ILE A 178 20.36 -27.80 -35.68
N THR A 179 21.12 -26.79 -35.28
CA THR A 179 22.03 -26.05 -36.17
C THR A 179 23.16 -26.96 -36.68
N LEU A 180 23.75 -27.78 -35.81
CA LEU A 180 24.79 -28.74 -36.19
C LEU A 180 24.25 -29.79 -37.18
N ALA A 181 23.02 -30.27 -36.95
CA ALA A 181 22.36 -31.20 -37.87
C ALA A 181 22.07 -30.60 -39.25
N THR A 182 21.87 -29.28 -39.35
CA THR A 182 21.71 -28.60 -40.66
C THR A 182 23.01 -28.44 -41.45
N HIS A 183 24.16 -28.37 -40.77
CA HIS A 183 25.45 -28.09 -41.40
C HIS A 183 26.36 -29.32 -41.52
N HIS A 184 26.12 -30.39 -40.76
CA HIS A 184 26.94 -31.60 -40.73
C HIS A 184 26.08 -32.87 -40.80
N ALA A 185 26.62 -33.93 -41.41
CA ALA A 185 25.98 -35.25 -41.43
C ALA A 185 26.13 -35.91 -40.06
N ILE A 186 25.11 -35.77 -39.21
CA ILE A 186 24.96 -36.52 -37.96
C ILE A 186 24.20 -37.80 -38.27
N SER A 187 24.60 -38.93 -37.67
CA SER A 187 23.84 -40.17 -37.84
C SER A 187 22.46 -40.03 -37.18
N ALA A 188 21.40 -40.52 -37.84
CA ALA A 188 20.03 -40.36 -37.35
C ALA A 188 19.85 -40.91 -35.92
N GLY A 189 20.49 -42.03 -35.60
CA GLY A 189 20.44 -42.62 -34.25
C GLY A 189 21.11 -41.79 -33.16
N GLU A 190 22.25 -41.14 -33.45
CA GLU A 190 22.93 -40.28 -32.47
C GLU A 190 22.19 -38.96 -32.25
N TYR A 191 21.59 -38.40 -33.32
CA TYR A 191 20.75 -37.20 -33.22
C TYR A 191 19.52 -37.46 -32.35
N ASP A 192 18.78 -38.55 -32.64
CA ASP A 192 17.58 -38.91 -31.89
C ASP A 192 17.90 -39.13 -30.41
N GLN A 193 19.00 -39.82 -30.10
CA GLN A 193 19.40 -40.06 -28.71
C GLN A 193 19.71 -38.75 -27.96
N GLN A 194 20.47 -37.84 -28.55
CA GLN A 194 20.80 -36.55 -27.91
C GLN A 194 19.58 -35.64 -27.80
N TYR A 195 18.69 -35.67 -28.79
CA TYR A 195 17.45 -34.92 -28.79
C TYR A 195 16.54 -35.37 -27.65
N TYR A 196 16.29 -36.68 -27.51
CA TYR A 196 15.46 -37.22 -26.43
C TYR A 196 16.04 -36.95 -25.04
N GLN A 197 17.37 -36.99 -24.89
CA GLN A 197 18.03 -36.62 -23.63
C GLN A 197 17.77 -35.16 -23.26
N LEU A 198 18.00 -34.23 -24.19
CA LEU A 198 17.77 -32.81 -23.96
C LEU A 198 16.29 -32.48 -23.78
N GLU A 199 15.39 -33.17 -24.47
CA GLU A 199 13.95 -33.01 -24.32
C GLU A 199 13.49 -33.48 -22.93
N SER A 200 14.02 -34.62 -22.45
CA SER A 200 13.79 -35.10 -21.09
C SER A 200 14.31 -34.13 -20.03
N GLU A 201 15.55 -33.62 -20.18
CA GLU A 201 16.12 -32.61 -19.29
C GLU A 201 15.27 -31.34 -19.27
N ARG A 202 14.80 -30.88 -20.44
CA ARG A 202 13.91 -29.72 -20.57
C ARG A 202 12.59 -29.94 -19.82
N ALA A 203 11.96 -31.09 -20.03
CA ALA A 203 10.69 -31.43 -19.39
C ALA A 203 10.83 -31.44 -17.86
N GLU A 204 11.92 -32.00 -17.33
CA GLU A 204 12.22 -32.01 -15.90
C GLU A 204 12.42 -30.58 -15.34
N GLN A 205 13.21 -29.74 -16.02
CA GLN A 205 13.43 -28.36 -15.56
C GLN A 205 12.17 -27.49 -15.65
N GLU A 206 11.33 -27.72 -16.67
CA GLU A 206 10.05 -27.04 -16.84
C GLU A 206 9.08 -27.43 -15.72
N GLN A 207 8.93 -28.72 -15.43
CA GLN A 207 8.11 -29.20 -14.33
C GLN A 207 8.57 -28.57 -13.00
N ARG A 208 9.88 -28.59 -12.74
CA ARG A 208 10.45 -28.00 -11.53
C ARG A 208 10.21 -26.49 -11.42
N TYR A 209 10.27 -25.77 -12.54
CA TYR A 209 9.97 -24.35 -12.59
C TYR A 209 8.49 -24.08 -12.25
N GLN A 210 7.58 -24.88 -12.81
CA GLN A 210 6.14 -24.75 -12.54
C GLN A 210 5.80 -25.05 -11.09
N GLU A 211 6.36 -26.12 -10.50
CA GLU A 211 6.20 -26.47 -9.08
C GLU A 211 6.66 -25.33 -8.17
N LEU A 212 7.88 -24.82 -8.38
CA LEU A 212 8.42 -23.70 -7.59
C LEU A 212 7.61 -22.41 -7.78
N SER A 213 7.08 -22.16 -8.98
CA SER A 213 6.22 -21.01 -9.25
C SER A 213 4.89 -21.11 -8.49
N ALA A 214 4.28 -22.31 -8.48
CA ALA A 214 3.05 -22.59 -7.75
C ALA A 214 3.26 -22.46 -6.23
N GLU A 215 4.35 -22.99 -5.69
CA GLU A 215 4.70 -22.85 -4.26
C GLU A 215 4.86 -21.38 -3.85
N ILE A 216 5.55 -20.58 -4.67
CA ILE A 216 5.70 -19.13 -4.42
C ILE A 216 4.35 -18.41 -4.48
N ALA A 217 3.49 -18.75 -5.44
CA ALA A 217 2.15 -18.17 -5.56
C ALA A 217 1.29 -18.49 -4.32
N TRP A 218 1.27 -19.76 -3.91
CA TRP A 218 0.55 -20.22 -2.72
C TRP A 218 1.06 -19.53 -1.44
N ALA A 219 2.38 -19.43 -1.27
CA ALA A 219 2.97 -18.78 -0.11
C ALA A 219 2.62 -17.28 -0.06
N LYS A 220 2.61 -16.59 -1.21
CA LYS A 220 2.19 -15.18 -1.31
C LYS A 220 0.72 -14.99 -0.96
N GLU A 221 -0.16 -15.86 -1.46
CA GLU A 221 -1.59 -15.81 -1.17
C GLU A 221 -1.85 -16.02 0.33
N LYS A 222 -1.18 -16.99 0.96
CA LYS A 222 -1.28 -17.20 2.42
C LYS A 222 -0.79 -16.01 3.23
N ILE A 223 0.26 -15.32 2.79
CA ILE A 223 0.73 -14.09 3.45
C ILE A 223 -0.28 -12.95 3.23
N ALA A 224 -0.85 -12.81 2.04
CA ALA A 224 -1.86 -11.80 1.76
C ALA A 224 -3.11 -12.01 2.64
N ALA A 225 -3.59 -13.25 2.75
CA ALA A 225 -4.71 -13.61 3.62
C ALA A 225 -4.42 -13.33 5.11
N ALA A 226 -3.19 -13.58 5.58
CA ALA A 226 -2.80 -13.25 6.95
C ALA A 226 -2.72 -11.74 7.22
N LYS A 227 -2.59 -10.89 6.18
CA LYS A 227 -2.62 -9.42 6.31
C LYS A 227 -4.04 -8.85 6.35
N THR A 228 -5.02 -9.56 5.78
CA THR A 228 -6.41 -9.09 5.68
C THR A 228 -7.31 -9.64 6.78
N SER A 229 -6.88 -10.66 7.53
CA SER A 229 -7.59 -11.13 8.71
C SER A 229 -7.61 -10.04 9.80
N PRO A 230 -8.78 -9.51 10.18
CA PRO A 230 -8.88 -8.52 11.25
C PRO A 230 -8.46 -9.18 12.56
N THR A 231 -7.35 -8.71 13.12
CA THR A 231 -6.92 -9.08 14.46
C THR A 231 -8.04 -8.72 15.41
N THR A 232 -8.69 -9.75 15.95
CA THR A 232 -9.76 -9.65 16.95
C THR A 232 -9.18 -9.30 18.31
#